data_AF-A0A7W1QGI1-F1
#
_entry.id   AF-A0A7W1QGI1-F1
#
_cell.length_a   1.000
_cell.length_b   1.000
_cell.length_c   1.000
_cell.angle_alpha   90.00
_cell.angle_beta   90.00
_cell.angle_gamma   90.00
#
_symmetry.space_group_name_H-M   'P 1'
#
loop_
_entity.id
_entity.type
_entity.pdbx_description
1 polymer ?
#
loop_
_entity_poly.entity_id
_entity_poly.type
_entity_poly.pdbx_seq_one_letter_code
_entity_poly.pdbx_strand_id
1 'polypeptide(L)'
;MATETMQLLLPDGLAAAAVSDALAVRVAIVSQQAHTIDRTFLDTFDGRLQRAGMALAATAGRLALLDAASSIEHAAQTHKRVQKPLLATDLPRGALRGRLEPLIEMRALTPIVRVRSRQLPLNVLDDIGKIVVRLRVEEPTALGVRVGAGIALPARLHVVGVLGYD
;
A
#
# COMPACT_ATOMS: atom_id res chain seq x y z
N MET A 1 -16.36 -12.11 -8.50
CA MET A 1 -16.74 -10.68 -8.55
C MET A 1 -15.67 -9.89 -7.80
N ALA A 2 -15.21 -8.76 -8.34
CA ALA A 2 -14.09 -8.01 -7.76
C ALA A 2 -14.52 -7.30 -6.48
N THR A 3 -13.69 -7.36 -5.43
CA THR A 3 -13.90 -6.58 -4.22
C THR A 3 -13.64 -5.11 -4.55
N GLU A 4 -14.69 -4.28 -4.59
CA GLU A 4 -14.50 -2.84 -4.81
C GLU A 4 -13.61 -2.28 -3.70
N THR A 5 -12.54 -1.64 -4.14
CA THR A 5 -11.57 -0.97 -3.28
C THR A 5 -11.61 0.50 -3.63
N MET A 6 -11.99 1.34 -2.66
CA MET A 6 -11.98 2.80 -2.80
C MET A 6 -10.94 3.39 -1.87
N GLN A 7 -10.27 4.44 -2.34
CA GLN A 7 -9.30 5.20 -1.56
C GLN A 7 -9.67 6.67 -1.55
N LEU A 8 -9.72 7.25 -0.36
CA LEU A 8 -10.02 8.67 -0.14
C LEU A 8 -8.85 9.35 0.56
N LEU A 9 -8.53 10.57 0.15
CA LEU A 9 -7.67 11.45 0.93
C LEU A 9 -8.49 12.04 2.08
N LEU A 10 -7.92 12.01 3.27
CA LEU A 10 -8.50 12.67 4.43
C LEU A 10 -8.07 14.14 4.46
N PRO A 11 -8.92 15.04 4.97
CA PRO A 11 -8.52 16.42 5.24
C PRO A 11 -7.29 16.49 6.13
N ASP A 12 -6.47 17.53 5.93
CA ASP A 12 -5.27 17.76 6.73
C ASP A 12 -5.62 17.87 8.22
N GLY A 13 -4.80 17.24 9.06
CA GLY A 13 -4.98 17.23 10.51
C GLY A 13 -6.07 16.29 11.04
N LEU A 14 -6.82 15.59 10.17
CA LEU A 14 -7.80 14.60 10.62
C LEU A 14 -7.09 13.30 11.07
N ALA A 15 -6.94 13.16 12.38
CA ALA A 15 -6.35 11.96 12.99
C ALA A 15 -7.25 10.73 12.84
N ALA A 16 -6.66 9.52 12.84
CA ALA A 16 -7.40 8.28 12.67
C ALA A 16 -8.52 8.05 13.71
N ALA A 17 -8.33 8.50 14.97
CA ALA A 17 -9.35 8.39 16.00
C ALA A 17 -10.60 9.22 15.64
N ALA A 18 -10.40 10.44 15.14
CA ALA A 18 -11.50 11.32 14.72
C ALA A 18 -12.29 10.73 13.54
N VAL A 19 -11.65 9.98 12.64
CA VAL A 19 -12.34 9.24 11.58
C VAL A 19 -13.25 8.16 12.16
N SER A 20 -12.76 7.38 13.12
CA SER A 20 -13.56 6.34 13.79
C SER A 20 -14.77 6.95 14.50
N ASP A 21 -14.57 8.02 15.27
CA ASP A 21 -15.64 8.69 16.01
C ASP A 21 -16.70 9.27 15.06
N ALA A 22 -16.27 9.92 13.97
CA ALA A 22 -17.18 10.49 12.99
C ALA A 22 -18.04 9.41 12.28
N LEU A 23 -17.45 8.26 11.99
CA LEU A 23 -18.17 7.15 11.34
C LEU A 23 -19.08 6.38 12.32
N ALA A 24 -18.68 6.26 13.59
CA ALA A 24 -19.45 5.55 14.61
C ALA A 24 -20.85 6.15 14.88
N VAL A 25 -21.06 7.42 14.52
CA VAL A 25 -22.38 8.08 14.59
C VAL A 25 -23.35 7.54 13.53
N ARG A 26 -22.86 6.96 12.44
CA ARG A 26 -23.65 6.52 11.29
C ARG A 26 -23.71 5.01 11.12
N VAL A 27 -22.67 4.31 11.54
CA VAL A 27 -22.52 2.86 11.35
C VAL A 27 -21.89 2.22 12.59
N ALA A 28 -22.25 0.96 12.86
CA ALA A 28 -21.61 0.18 13.90
C ALA A 28 -20.17 -0.13 13.50
N ILE A 29 -19.19 0.34 14.28
CA ILE A 29 -17.77 0.15 14.01
C ILE A 29 -17.07 -0.51 15.19
N VAL A 30 -16.18 -1.44 14.86
CA VAL A 30 -15.22 -2.01 15.80
C VAL A 30 -13.82 -1.63 15.33
N SER A 31 -13.09 -0.90 16.18
CA SER A 31 -11.67 -0.61 15.96
C SER A 31 -10.81 -1.80 16.35
N GLN A 32 -9.78 -2.08 15.55
CA GLN A 32 -8.72 -3.02 15.91
C GLN A 32 -7.51 -2.28 16.46
N GLN A 33 -6.49 -3.04 16.89
CA GLN A 33 -5.23 -2.46 17.32
C GLN A 33 -4.50 -1.80 16.14
N ALA A 34 -4.09 -0.55 16.34
CA ALA A 34 -3.23 0.13 15.39
C ALA A 34 -1.87 -0.57 15.28
N HIS A 35 -1.33 -0.65 14.08
CA HIS A 35 -0.01 -1.23 13.84
C HIS A 35 0.76 -0.38 12.83
N THR A 36 2.07 -0.59 12.78
CA THR A 36 2.94 0.11 11.82
C THR A 36 3.42 -0.86 10.76
N ILE A 37 3.41 -0.41 9.52
CA ILE A 37 4.03 -1.13 8.40
C ILE A 37 5.10 -0.26 7.75
N ASP A 38 6.13 -0.91 7.22
CA ASP A 38 7.18 -0.27 6.44
C ASP A 38 7.15 -0.82 5.02
N ARG A 39 7.02 0.08 4.04
CA ARG A 39 7.14 -0.24 2.62
C ARG A 39 8.35 0.50 2.03
N THR A 40 9.14 -0.17 1.22
CA THR A 40 10.20 0.48 0.43
C THR A 40 9.77 0.47 -1.02
N PHE A 41 9.69 1.63 -1.66
CA PHE A 41 9.42 1.73 -3.08
C PHE A 41 10.74 1.70 -3.85
N LEU A 42 10.73 0.97 -4.97
CA LEU A 42 11.87 0.80 -5.85
C LEU A 42 11.51 1.29 -7.24
N ASP A 43 12.47 1.94 -7.89
CA ASP A 43 12.38 2.32 -9.29
C ASP A 43 13.79 2.33 -9.91
N THR A 44 13.85 2.45 -11.24
CA THR A 44 15.09 2.73 -11.94
C THR A 44 15.54 4.17 -11.68
N PHE A 45 16.81 4.47 -11.90
CA PHE A 45 17.36 5.83 -11.67
C PHE A 45 16.66 6.91 -12.54
N ASP A 46 16.10 6.50 -13.68
CA ASP A 46 15.34 7.33 -14.62
C ASP A 46 13.81 7.20 -14.45
N GLY A 47 13.32 6.53 -13.39
CA GLY A 47 11.92 6.50 -12.99
C GLY A 47 10.99 5.77 -13.97
N ARG A 48 11.42 4.66 -14.55
CA ARG A 48 10.66 3.95 -15.60
C ARG A 48 9.37 3.32 -15.10
N LEU A 49 9.33 2.78 -13.89
CA LEU A 49 8.09 2.21 -13.36
C LEU A 49 7.06 3.30 -13.15
N GLN A 50 7.45 4.41 -12.52
CA GLN A 50 6.57 5.56 -12.31
C GLN A 50 6.03 6.12 -13.63
N ARG A 51 6.87 6.25 -14.66
CA ARG A 51 6.45 6.68 -16.01
C ARG A 51 5.49 5.71 -16.69
N ALA A 52 5.58 4.43 -16.36
CA ALA A 52 4.66 3.39 -16.83
C ALA A 52 3.38 3.29 -15.97
N GLY A 53 3.16 4.21 -15.02
CA GLY A 53 2.02 4.15 -14.12
C GLY A 53 2.09 3.01 -13.10
N MET A 54 3.29 2.49 -12.83
CA MET A 54 3.52 1.34 -11.95
C MET A 54 4.37 1.73 -10.74
N ALA A 55 4.22 0.98 -9.66
CA ALA A 55 5.04 1.11 -8.45
C ALA A 55 5.48 -0.27 -7.95
N LEU A 56 6.78 -0.47 -7.73
CA LEU A 56 7.28 -1.69 -7.09
C LEU A 56 7.52 -1.44 -5.61
N ALA A 57 6.87 -2.21 -4.74
CA ALA A 57 6.96 -2.07 -3.30
C ALA A 57 7.52 -3.34 -2.63
N ALA A 58 8.52 -3.17 -1.76
CA ALA A 58 9.04 -4.19 -0.87
C ALA A 58 8.44 -4.02 0.54
N THR A 59 7.75 -5.04 1.04
CA THR A 59 7.11 -5.04 2.37
C THR A 59 7.23 -6.43 2.98
N ALA A 60 7.74 -6.54 4.22
CA ALA A 60 7.77 -7.79 4.99
C ALA A 60 8.24 -9.05 4.21
N GLY A 61 9.31 -8.93 3.41
CA GLY A 61 9.84 -10.05 2.62
C GLY A 61 9.04 -10.40 1.35
N ARG A 62 8.18 -9.49 0.90
CA ARG A 62 7.41 -9.58 -0.35
C ARG A 62 7.75 -8.39 -1.24
N LEU A 63 7.90 -8.65 -2.53
CA LEU A 63 7.90 -7.64 -3.59
C LEU A 63 6.57 -7.69 -4.34
N ALA A 64 5.93 -6.56 -4.52
CA ALA A 64 4.67 -6.43 -5.24
C ALA A 64 4.75 -5.28 -6.26
N LEU A 65 4.39 -5.58 -7.50
CA LEU A 65 4.19 -4.60 -8.57
C LEU A 65 2.72 -4.17 -8.52
N LEU A 66 2.52 -2.89 -8.30
CA LEU A 66 1.23 -2.25 -8.10
C LEU A 66 0.98 -1.25 -9.22
N ASP A 67 -0.28 -1.07 -9.58
CA ASP A 67 -0.72 0.13 -10.28
C ASP A 67 -0.50 1.35 -9.37
N ALA A 68 0.13 2.40 -9.88
CA ALA A 68 0.53 3.55 -9.08
C ALA A 68 -0.66 4.41 -8.61
N ALA A 69 -1.78 4.40 -9.36
CA ALA A 69 -2.95 5.22 -9.05
C ALA A 69 -3.93 4.48 -8.12
N SER A 70 -4.20 3.21 -8.40
CA SER A 70 -5.21 2.39 -7.73
C SER A 70 -4.64 1.46 -6.66
N SER A 71 -3.32 1.27 -6.61
CA SER A 71 -2.65 0.28 -5.74
C SER A 71 -3.08 -1.18 -6.00
N ILE A 72 -3.70 -1.47 -7.15
CA ILE A 72 -4.06 -2.83 -7.55
C ILE A 72 -2.78 -3.63 -7.80
N GLU A 73 -2.69 -4.83 -7.21
CA GLU A 73 -1.54 -5.70 -7.39
C GLU A 73 -1.61 -6.43 -8.75
N HIS A 74 -0.60 -6.23 -9.60
CA HIS A 74 -0.47 -6.93 -10.88
C HIS A 74 0.32 -8.23 -10.80
N ALA A 75 1.30 -8.26 -9.90
CA ALA A 75 2.10 -9.44 -9.59
C ALA A 75 2.84 -9.22 -8.29
N ALA A 76 3.10 -10.30 -7.57
CA ALA A 76 3.96 -10.28 -6.40
C ALA A 76 4.71 -11.60 -6.26
N GLN A 77 5.76 -11.56 -5.46
CA GLN A 77 6.48 -12.75 -5.04
C GLN A 77 7.16 -12.53 -3.70
N THR A 78 7.46 -13.62 -3.01
CA THR A 78 8.37 -13.60 -1.87
C THR A 78 9.78 -13.23 -2.35
N HIS A 79 10.44 -12.34 -1.61
CA HIS A 79 11.78 -11.90 -1.94
C HIS A 79 12.56 -11.65 -0.64
N LYS A 80 13.79 -12.18 -0.57
CA LYS A 80 14.70 -11.87 0.56
C LYS A 80 15.02 -10.38 0.57
N ARG A 81 15.31 -9.78 1.72
CA ARG A 81 15.54 -8.32 1.84
C ARG A 81 16.38 -7.76 0.67
N VAL A 82 15.88 -6.76 -0.04
CA VAL A 82 16.61 -6.10 -1.15
C VAL A 82 17.76 -5.30 -0.53
N GLN A 83 18.98 -5.83 -0.62
CA GLN A 83 20.20 -5.19 -0.06
C GLN A 83 21.11 -4.60 -1.14
N LYS A 84 20.76 -4.77 -2.42
CA LYS A 84 21.55 -4.34 -3.58
C LYS A 84 20.60 -3.85 -4.68
N PRO A 85 21.09 -3.05 -5.64
CA PRO A 85 20.35 -2.81 -6.87
C PRO A 85 19.88 -4.14 -7.46
N LEU A 86 18.62 -4.19 -7.89
CA LEU A 86 17.94 -5.41 -8.30
C LEU A 86 17.65 -5.37 -9.80
N LEU A 87 18.24 -6.27 -10.58
CA LEU A 87 17.86 -6.45 -11.98
C LEU A 87 16.62 -7.35 -12.06
N ALA A 88 15.84 -7.22 -13.13
CA ALA A 88 14.72 -8.14 -13.37
C ALA A 88 15.20 -9.61 -13.45
N THR A 89 16.40 -9.83 -13.98
CA THR A 89 17.02 -11.16 -14.10
C THR A 89 17.40 -11.80 -12.77
N ASP A 90 17.59 -10.99 -11.72
CA ASP A 90 17.90 -11.48 -10.36
C ASP A 90 16.66 -12.07 -9.68
N LEU A 91 15.46 -11.77 -10.20
CA LEU A 91 14.22 -12.34 -9.72
C LEU A 91 14.04 -13.77 -10.25
N PRO A 92 13.50 -14.69 -9.42
CA PRO A 92 12.95 -15.95 -9.91
C PRO A 92 12.04 -15.75 -11.13
N ARG A 93 12.09 -16.70 -12.07
CA ARG A 93 11.16 -16.72 -13.20
C ARG A 93 9.73 -16.80 -12.69
N GLY A 94 8.85 -15.94 -13.21
CA GLY A 94 7.46 -15.85 -12.78
C GLY A 94 6.80 -14.56 -13.24
N ALA A 95 5.55 -14.35 -12.80
CA ALA A 95 4.73 -13.22 -13.23
C ALA A 95 5.37 -11.85 -12.92
N LEU A 96 5.99 -11.69 -11.75
CA LEU A 96 6.61 -10.42 -11.38
C LEU A 96 7.80 -10.10 -12.30
N ARG A 97 8.71 -11.05 -12.50
CA ARG A 97 9.85 -10.89 -13.41
C ARG A 97 9.38 -10.59 -14.84
N GLY A 98 8.44 -11.37 -15.38
CA GLY A 98 7.95 -11.21 -16.74
C GLY A 98 7.26 -9.87 -17.00
N ARG A 99 6.64 -9.26 -15.97
CA ARG A 99 6.10 -7.90 -16.06
C ARG A 99 7.16 -6.82 -15.93
N LEU A 100 8.20 -7.03 -15.13
CA LEU A 100 9.26 -6.05 -14.90
C LEU A 100 10.26 -5.96 -16.07
N GLU A 101 10.66 -7.09 -16.65
CA GLU A 101 11.65 -7.15 -17.75
C GLU A 101 11.37 -6.13 -18.88
N PRO A 102 10.16 -6.07 -19.47
CA PRO A 102 9.88 -5.10 -20.54
C PRO A 102 9.81 -3.64 -20.05
N LEU A 103 9.54 -3.40 -18.77
CA LEU A 103 9.42 -2.04 -18.21
C LEU A 103 10.79 -1.42 -17.92
N ILE A 104 11.70 -2.21 -17.34
CA ILE A 104 12.99 -1.71 -16.84
C ILE A 104 14.18 -2.06 -17.75
N GLU A 105 14.00 -3.00 -18.69
CA GLU A 105 15.07 -3.53 -19.55
C GLU A 105 16.28 -4.00 -18.71
N MET A 106 17.47 -3.47 -18.99
CA MET A 106 18.74 -3.79 -18.31
C MET A 106 19.00 -2.92 -17.08
N ARG A 107 18.05 -2.05 -16.67
CA ARG A 107 18.26 -1.11 -15.57
C ARG A 107 17.96 -1.75 -14.23
N ALA A 108 18.77 -1.39 -13.23
CA ALA A 108 18.57 -1.86 -11.87
C ALA A 108 17.51 -1.03 -11.14
N LEU A 109 16.66 -1.72 -10.40
CA LEU A 109 15.74 -1.17 -9.43
C LEU A 109 16.49 -0.84 -8.15
N THR A 110 16.34 0.38 -7.67
CA THR A 110 16.97 0.86 -6.44
C THR A 110 15.92 1.43 -5.50
N PRO A 111 16.09 1.29 -4.17
CA PRO A 111 15.22 1.96 -3.20
C PRO A 111 15.20 3.47 -3.42
N ILE A 112 14.02 4.04 -3.66
CA ILE A 112 13.84 5.49 -3.87
C ILE A 112 13.26 6.18 -2.64
N VAL A 113 12.37 5.51 -1.91
CA VAL A 113 11.76 6.02 -0.67
C VAL A 113 11.29 4.88 0.21
N ARG A 114 11.43 5.02 1.52
CA ARG A 114 10.74 4.18 2.49
C ARG A 114 9.53 4.93 3.01
N VAL A 115 8.36 4.32 2.98
CA VAL A 115 7.14 4.86 3.59
C VAL A 115 6.85 4.05 4.83
N ARG A 116 6.84 4.72 5.98
CA ARG A 116 6.35 4.17 7.23
C ARG A 116 4.91 4.61 7.40
N SER A 117 4.00 3.66 7.55
CA SER A 117 2.59 3.95 7.73
C SER A 117 2.11 3.42 9.07
N ARG A 118 1.49 4.28 9.87
CA ARG A 118 0.62 3.83 10.96
C ARG A 118 -0.75 3.51 10.38
N GLN A 119 -1.29 2.35 10.70
CA GLN A 119 -2.56 1.86 10.19
C GLN A 119 -3.50 1.55 11.33
N LEU A 120 -4.74 2.06 11.24
CA LEU A 120 -5.84 1.73 12.14
C LEU A 120 -6.91 0.97 11.34
N PRO A 121 -6.99 -0.37 11.48
CA PRO A 121 -8.06 -1.15 10.88
C PRO A 121 -9.37 -0.94 11.63
N LEU A 122 -10.46 -0.73 10.90
CA LEU A 122 -11.80 -0.64 11.45
C LEU A 122 -12.71 -1.61 10.68
N ASN A 123 -13.62 -2.27 11.40
CA ASN A 123 -14.64 -3.13 10.80
C ASN A 123 -16.00 -2.45 10.94
N VAL A 124 -16.72 -2.33 9.83
CA VAL A 124 -18.14 -1.92 9.84
C VAL A 124 -19.00 -3.18 9.95
N LEU A 125 -19.94 -3.16 10.89
CA LEU A 125 -20.87 -4.26 11.14
C LEU A 125 -22.25 -3.95 10.56
N ASP A 126 -22.96 -5.01 10.15
CA ASP A 126 -24.40 -4.95 9.94
C ASP A 126 -25.19 -5.04 11.26
N ASP A 127 -26.51 -5.09 11.16
CA ASP A 127 -27.46 -5.17 12.27
C ASP A 127 -27.37 -6.47 13.07
N ILE A 128 -26.86 -7.55 12.47
CA ILE A 128 -26.61 -8.84 13.14
C ILE A 128 -25.16 -9.01 13.60
N GLY A 129 -24.32 -7.96 13.47
CA GLY A 129 -22.94 -7.95 13.97
C GLY A 129 -21.91 -8.57 13.03
N LYS A 130 -22.26 -8.86 11.78
CA LYS A 130 -21.34 -9.40 10.75
C LYS A 130 -20.56 -8.25 10.11
N ILE A 131 -19.28 -8.51 9.82
CA ILE A 131 -18.41 -7.54 9.14
C ILE A 131 -18.80 -7.45 7.66
N VAL A 132 -19.27 -6.28 7.24
CA VAL A 132 -19.68 -6.00 5.85
C VAL A 132 -18.71 -5.09 5.10
N VAL A 133 -17.95 -4.26 5.82
CA VAL A 133 -16.91 -3.41 5.22
C VAL A 133 -15.67 -3.42 6.09
N ARG A 134 -14.50 -3.52 5.47
CA ARG A 134 -13.20 -3.30 6.10
C ARG A 134 -12.69 -1.93 5.72
N LEU A 135 -12.46 -1.11 6.73
CA LEU A 135 -11.84 0.19 6.60
C LEU A 135 -10.41 0.14 7.12
N ARG A 136 -9.56 0.99 6.58
CA ARG A 136 -8.23 1.21 7.12
C ARG A 136 -7.88 2.68 6.99
N VAL A 137 -7.68 3.34 8.13
CA VAL A 137 -7.04 4.66 8.14
C VAL A 137 -5.54 4.45 8.08
N GLU A 138 -4.89 5.13 7.15
CA GLU A 138 -3.44 5.09 6.95
C GLU A 138 -2.86 6.49 7.11
N GLU A 139 -1.89 6.64 8.01
CA GLU A 139 -1.14 7.86 8.26
C GLU A 139 0.31 7.63 7.79
N PRO A 140 0.66 7.99 6.54
CA PRO A 140 1.95 7.68 5.97
C PRO A 140 2.98 8.78 6.22
N THR A 141 4.23 8.38 6.47
CA THR A 141 5.40 9.26 6.49
C THR A 141 6.43 8.74 5.51
N ALA A 142 6.81 9.58 4.54
CA ALA A 142 7.89 9.32 3.62
C ALA A 142 9.24 9.60 4.28
N LEU A 143 10.11 8.59 4.27
CA LEU A 143 11.46 8.58 4.78
C LEU A 143 12.40 8.42 3.58
N GLY A 144 13.00 9.52 3.14
CA GLY A 144 13.95 9.51 2.03
C GLY A 144 15.39 9.32 2.51
N VAL A 145 16.27 8.80 1.64
CA VAL A 145 17.72 8.78 1.90
C VAL A 145 18.32 10.19 1.89
N ARG A 146 17.67 11.14 1.19
CA ARG A 146 18.08 12.55 1.07
C ARG A 146 17.28 13.53 1.94
N VAL A 147 16.27 13.04 2.65
CA VAL A 147 15.35 13.89 3.42
C VAL A 147 15.70 13.68 4.89
N GLY A 148 16.37 14.67 5.50
CA GLY A 148 16.87 14.54 6.88
C GLY A 148 15.76 14.28 7.91
N ALA A 149 14.59 14.90 7.75
CA ALA A 149 13.39 14.64 8.54
C ALA A 149 12.31 13.98 7.67
N GLY A 150 11.55 13.03 8.20
CA GLY A 150 10.44 12.41 7.47
C GLY A 150 9.39 13.43 7.04
N ILE A 151 8.83 13.25 5.84
CA ILE A 151 7.74 14.07 5.32
C ILE A 151 6.42 13.36 5.58
N ALA A 152 5.54 13.96 6.39
CA ALA A 152 4.18 13.48 6.54
C ALA A 152 3.45 13.58 5.19
N LEU A 153 2.82 12.49 4.77
CA LEU A 153 1.95 12.47 3.59
C LEU A 153 0.49 12.60 4.04
N PRO A 154 -0.42 13.11 3.19
CA PRO A 154 -1.84 13.15 3.51
C PRO A 154 -2.37 11.79 3.95
N ALA A 155 -3.10 11.77 5.07
CA ALA A 155 -3.72 10.57 5.60
C ALA A 155 -4.81 10.08 4.63
N ARG A 156 -5.09 8.77 4.67
CA ARG A 156 -5.96 8.13 3.69
C ARG A 156 -6.91 7.16 4.35
N LEU A 157 -8.13 7.09 3.83
CA LEU A 157 -9.09 6.04 4.17
C LEU A 157 -9.16 5.05 3.01
N HIS A 158 -8.87 3.78 3.30
CA HIS A 158 -9.11 2.67 2.39
C HIS A 158 -10.41 2.00 2.77
N VAL A 159 -11.25 1.72 1.78
CA VAL A 159 -12.56 1.09 1.93
C VAL A 159 -12.60 -0.17 1.07
N VAL A 160 -12.89 -1.31 1.69
CA VAL A 160 -12.98 -2.61 1.02
C VAL A 160 -14.28 -3.28 1.44
N GLY A 161 -15.20 -3.49 0.49
CA GLY A 161 -16.41 -4.26 0.75
C GLY A 161 -16.09 -5.72 1.08
N VAL A 162 -16.85 -6.36 1.97
CA VAL A 162 -16.73 -7.79 2.22
C VAL A 162 -17.89 -8.49 1.53
N LEU A 163 -17.59 -9.39 0.59
CA LEU A 163 -18.63 -10.21 -0.02
C LEU A 163 -19.21 -11.16 1.05
N GLY A 164 -20.53 -11.09 1.24
CA GLY A 164 -21.24 -12.17 1.90
C GLY A 164 -21.20 -13.42 1.03
N TYR A 165 -21.12 -14.59 1.65
CA TYR A 165 -21.66 -15.79 1.01
C TYR A 165 -23.18 -15.66 1.08
N ASP A 166 -23.84 -15.84 -0.07
CA ASP A 166 -25.28 -16.13 -0.13
C ASP A 166 -25.56 -17.51 0.47
#